data_AF-A0A9E2AJL6-F1
#
_entry.id   AF-A0A9E2AJL6-F1
#
_cell.length_a   1.000
_cell.length_b   1.000
_cell.length_c   1.000
_cell.angle_alpha   90.00
_cell.angle_beta   90.00
_cell.angle_gamma   90.00
#
_symmetry.space_group_name_H-M   'P 1'
#
loop_
_entity.id
_entity.type
_entity.pdbx_description
1 polymer ?
#
loop_
_entity_poly.entity_id
_entity_poly.type
_entity_poly.pdbx_seq_one_letter_code
_entity_poly.pdbx_strand_id
1 'polypeptide(L)'
;MKSFILITAVVELIAGLLLFFHPSLIPNIAGADANHFNLLRMYGAAAIGMGLFAFFTWQQFSNEALVSTFLIVILVFHICVAIASNAVTGSGLFADLNVTILHALLGLVTAYFWLKNKL
;
A
#
# COMPACT_ATOMS: atom_id res chain seq x y z
N MET A 1 0.48 -13.23 11.99
CA MET A 1 1.52 -12.46 11.27
C MET A 1 1.83 -13.07 9.91
N LYS A 2 2.20 -14.36 9.79
CA LYS A 2 2.43 -14.99 8.48
C LYS A 2 1.27 -14.81 7.49
N SER A 3 0.03 -15.06 7.90
CA SER A 3 -1.16 -14.83 7.06
C SER A 3 -1.37 -13.35 6.71
N PHE A 4 -1.05 -12.43 7.62
CA PHE A 4 -1.13 -10.99 7.36
C PHE A 4 -0.17 -10.59 6.22
N ILE A 5 1.08 -11.04 6.28
CA ILE A 5 2.08 -10.77 5.23
C ILE A 5 1.63 -11.33 3.88
N LEU A 6 1.04 -12.54 3.86
CA LEU A 6 0.51 -13.13 2.63
C LEU A 6 -0.68 -12.32 2.06
N ILE A 7 -1.61 -11.92 2.93
CA ILE A 7 -2.76 -11.09 2.52
C ILE A 7 -2.26 -9.77 1.95
N THR A 8 -1.30 -9.11 2.61
CA THR A 8 -0.66 -7.90 2.08
C THR A 8 -0.04 -8.14 0.71
N ALA A 9 0.71 -9.23 0.53
CA ALA A 9 1.30 -9.56 -0.76
C ALA A 9 0.25 -9.64 -1.87
N VAL A 10 -0.84 -10.38 -1.64
CA VAL A 10 -1.92 -10.55 -2.62
C VAL A 10 -2.62 -9.23 -2.92
N VAL A 11 -3.00 -8.47 -1.88
CA VAL A 11 -3.73 -7.21 -2.05
C VAL A 11 -2.88 -6.17 -2.78
N GLU A 12 -1.62 -5.97 -2.36
CA GLU A 12 -0.72 -5.00 -2.98
C GLU A 12 -0.37 -5.37 -4.43
N LEU A 13 -0.19 -6.67 -4.73
CA LEU A 13 0.03 -7.11 -6.11
C LEU A 13 -1.21 -6.87 -6.99
N ILE A 14 -2.41 -7.20 -6.52
CA ILE A 14 -3.64 -6.98 -7.30
C ILE A 14 -3.86 -5.48 -7.52
N ALA A 15 -3.79 -4.68 -6.44
CA ALA A 15 -3.97 -3.24 -6.51
C ALA A 15 -2.90 -2.60 -7.41
N GLY A 16 -1.65 -3.00 -7.24
CA GLY A 16 -0.52 -2.51 -8.02
C GLY A 16 -0.63 -2.82 -9.51
N LEU A 17 -0.99 -4.06 -9.87
CA LEU A 17 -1.20 -4.46 -11.26
C LEU A 17 -2.36 -3.69 -11.91
N LEU A 18 -3.48 -3.53 -11.20
CA LEU A 18 -4.62 -2.76 -11.70
C LEU A 18 -4.25 -1.29 -11.92
N LEU A 19 -3.63 -0.64 -10.94
CA LEU A 19 -3.23 0.77 -11.02
C LEU A 19 -2.13 1.02 -12.06
N PHE A 20 -1.21 0.08 -12.23
CA PHE A 20 -0.10 0.21 -13.17
C PHE A 20 -0.54 0.01 -14.63
N PHE A 21 -1.28 -1.05 -14.92
CA PHE A 21 -1.65 -1.38 -16.31
C PHE A 21 -2.97 -0.76 -16.73
N HIS A 22 -3.96 -0.73 -15.84
CA HIS A 22 -5.35 -0.40 -16.18
C HIS A 22 -6.04 0.51 -15.14
N PRO A 23 -5.47 1.68 -14.79
CA PRO A 23 -6.07 2.57 -13.79
C PRO A 23 -7.46 3.08 -14.21
N SER A 24 -7.77 3.11 -15.51
CA SER A 24 -9.07 3.50 -16.04
C SER A 24 -10.21 2.52 -15.73
N LEU A 25 -9.91 1.30 -15.25
CA LEU A 25 -10.93 0.34 -14.81
C LEU A 25 -11.52 0.69 -13.44
N ILE A 26 -10.90 1.61 -12.70
CA ILE A 26 -11.39 2.03 -11.38
C ILE A 26 -12.46 3.12 -11.61
N PRO A 27 -13.75 2.85 -11.32
CA PRO A 27 -14.85 3.72 -11.76
C PRO A 27 -14.72 5.17 -11.30
N ASN A 28 -14.26 5.39 -10.07
CA ASN A 28 -14.14 6.72 -9.47
C ASN A 28 -13.03 7.58 -10.10
N ILE A 29 -12.12 7.00 -10.89
CA ILE A 29 -10.99 7.71 -11.51
C ILE A 29 -10.90 7.46 -13.03
N ALA A 30 -11.91 6.82 -13.63
CA ALA A 30 -11.91 6.47 -15.05
C ALA A 30 -11.85 7.70 -15.97
N GLY A 31 -12.34 8.86 -15.50
CA GLY A 31 -12.31 10.14 -16.22
C GLY A 31 -11.09 11.02 -15.92
N ALA A 32 -10.07 10.51 -15.23
CA ALA A 32 -8.89 11.28 -14.88
C ALA A 32 -8.02 11.64 -16.11
N ASP A 33 -7.25 12.73 -16.03
CA ASP A 33 -6.35 13.14 -17.11
C ASP A 33 -5.07 12.29 -17.17
N ALA A 34 -4.23 12.56 -18.17
CA ALA A 34 -2.99 11.83 -18.39
C ALA A 34 -1.98 11.96 -17.23
N ASN A 35 -1.91 13.12 -16.56
CA ASN A 35 -1.00 13.34 -15.44
C ASN A 35 -1.45 12.52 -14.22
N HIS A 36 -2.76 12.48 -13.97
CA HIS A 36 -3.32 11.64 -12.91
C HIS A 36 -3.09 10.16 -13.19
N PHE A 37 -3.31 9.68 -14.42
CA PHE A 37 -2.97 8.31 -14.75
C PHE A 37 -1.48 8.02 -14.59
N ASN A 38 -0.58 8.95 -14.91
CA ASN A 38 0.84 8.76 -14.66
C ASN A 38 1.15 8.58 -13.17
N LEU A 39 0.55 9.40 -12.29
CA LEU A 39 0.69 9.26 -10.84
C LEU A 39 0.14 7.92 -10.33
N LEU A 40 -1.05 7.51 -10.79
CA LEU A 40 -1.65 6.23 -10.43
C LEU A 40 -0.77 5.05 -10.86
N ARG A 41 -0.13 5.14 -12.02
CA ARG A 41 0.82 4.11 -12.47
C ARG A 41 2.08 4.07 -11.60
N MET A 42 2.66 5.23 -11.26
CA MET A 42 3.81 5.27 -10.34
C MET A 42 3.46 4.67 -8.97
N TYR A 43 2.25 4.97 -8.47
CA TYR A 43 1.75 4.38 -7.25
C TYR A 43 1.54 2.86 -7.39
N GLY A 44 0.98 2.41 -8.52
CA GLY A 44 0.85 1.00 -8.85
C GLY A 44 2.19 0.26 -8.90
N ALA A 45 3.23 0.87 -9.48
CA ALA A 45 4.58 0.32 -9.49
C ALA A 45 5.15 0.15 -8.07
N ALA A 46 4.91 1.13 -7.19
CA ALA A 46 5.31 1.04 -5.79
C ALA A 46 4.56 -0.10 -5.07
N ALA A 47 3.24 -0.23 -5.27
CA ALA A 47 2.43 -1.32 -4.71
C ALA A 47 2.89 -2.70 -5.20
N ILE A 48 3.23 -2.86 -6.49
CA ILE A 48 3.83 -4.11 -7.00
C ILE A 48 5.13 -4.43 -6.26
N GLY A 49 6.02 -3.45 -6.09
CA GLY A 49 7.27 -3.62 -5.35
C GLY A 49 7.04 -4.05 -3.90
N MET A 50 6.09 -3.41 -3.21
CA MET A 50 5.71 -3.75 -1.84
C MET A 50 5.08 -5.14 -1.73
N GLY A 51 4.24 -5.52 -2.69
CA GLY A 51 3.61 -6.84 -2.77
C GLY A 51 4.62 -7.97 -2.99
N LEU A 52 5.61 -7.76 -3.88
CA LEU A 52 6.72 -8.71 -4.06
C LEU A 52 7.58 -8.82 -2.80
N PHE A 53 7.88 -7.71 -2.15
CA PHE A 53 8.63 -7.73 -0.89
C PHE A 53 7.89 -8.54 0.18
N ALA A 54 6.57 -8.30 0.35
CA ALA A 54 5.72 -9.08 1.23
C ALA A 54 5.73 -10.57 0.89
N PHE A 55 5.63 -10.93 -0.39
CA PHE A 55 5.65 -12.32 -0.84
C PHE A 55 6.96 -13.03 -0.46
N PHE A 56 8.11 -12.41 -0.72
CA PHE A 56 9.42 -12.97 -0.36
C PHE A 56 9.61 -13.07 1.15
N THR A 57 9.15 -12.08 1.91
CA THR A 57 9.13 -12.14 3.38
C THR A 57 8.25 -13.29 3.89
N TRP A 58 7.09 -13.53 3.27
CA TRP A 58 6.22 -14.64 3.63
C TRP A 58 6.86 -16.01 3.37
N GLN A 59 7.55 -16.17 2.24
CA GLN A 59 8.30 -17.39 1.93
C GLN A 59 9.41 -17.65 2.96
N GLN A 60 10.08 -16.59 3.39
CA GLN A 60 11.18 -16.62 4.36
C GLN A 60 10.73 -16.20 5.76
N PHE A 61 9.52 -16.57 6.17
CA PHE A 61 8.92 -16.10 7.43
C PHE A 61 9.73 -16.46 8.68
N SER A 62 10.55 -17.50 8.64
CA SER A 62 11.48 -17.85 9.74
C SER A 62 12.64 -16.87 9.90
N ASN A 63 12.89 -16.00 8.92
CA ASN A 63 13.88 -14.94 9.01
C ASN A 63 13.25 -13.71 9.70
N GLU A 64 13.38 -13.65 11.02
CA GLU A 64 12.79 -12.60 11.86
C GLU A 64 13.28 -11.19 11.50
N ALA A 65 14.56 -11.05 11.10
CA ALA A 65 15.12 -9.77 10.67
C ALA A 65 14.43 -9.27 9.39
N LEU A 66 14.17 -10.16 8.44
CA LEU A 66 13.43 -9.85 7.21
C LEU A 66 11.96 -9.49 7.50
N VAL A 67 11.31 -10.22 8.41
CA VAL A 67 9.93 -9.93 8.84
C VAL A 67 9.85 -8.55 9.50
N SER A 68 10.77 -8.23 10.43
CA SER A 68 10.83 -6.92 11.08
C SER A 68 11.09 -5.80 10.08
N THR A 69 12.01 -6.01 9.13
CA THR A 69 12.31 -5.05 8.06
C THR A 69 11.08 -4.79 7.20
N PHE A 70 10.38 -5.85 6.78
CA PHE A 70 9.13 -5.72 6.02
C PHE A 70 8.08 -4.90 6.78
N LEU A 71 7.85 -5.20 8.05
CA LEU A 71 6.85 -4.51 8.86
C LEU A 71 7.16 -3.00 9.00
N ILE A 72 8.43 -2.62 9.11
CA ILE A 72 8.83 -1.21 9.14
C ILE A 72 8.56 -0.54 7.80
N VAL A 73 8.99 -1.15 6.70
CA VAL A 73 8.84 -0.56 5.36
C VAL A 73 7.38 -0.42 4.98
N ILE A 74 6.55 -1.45 5.20
CA ILE A 74 5.12 -1.40 4.86
C ILE A 74 4.35 -0.43 5.76
N LEU A 75 4.76 -0.28 7.04
CA LEU A 75 4.22 0.74 7.94
C LEU A 75 4.48 2.16 7.39
N VAL A 76 5.74 2.45 7.05
CA VAL A 76 6.13 3.76 6.50
C VAL A 76 5.41 4.01 5.19
N PHE A 77 5.33 3.02 4.30
CA PHE A 77 4.60 3.11 3.04
C PHE A 77 3.13 3.53 3.28
N HIS A 78 2.39 2.82 4.12
CA HIS A 78 0.98 3.14 4.37
C HIS A 78 0.81 4.52 5.04
N ILE A 79 1.67 4.91 5.99
CA ILE A 79 1.62 6.24 6.61
C ILE A 79 1.88 7.33 5.57
N CYS A 80 2.90 7.18 4.73
CA CYS A 80 3.23 8.16 3.70
C CYS A 80 2.10 8.30 2.66
N VAL A 81 1.47 7.20 2.25
CA VAL A 81 0.31 7.24 1.34
C VAL A 81 -0.87 7.94 1.99
N ALA A 82 -1.17 7.64 3.27
CA ALA A 82 -2.24 8.31 3.99
C ALA A 82 -2.00 9.83 4.12
N ILE A 83 -0.76 10.24 4.42
CA ILE A 83 -0.38 11.66 4.48
C ILE A 83 -0.52 12.33 3.11
N ALA A 84 0.01 11.70 2.05
CA ALA A 84 -0.04 12.25 0.70
C ALA A 84 -1.50 12.41 0.20
N SER A 85 -2.33 11.39 0.43
CA SER A 85 -3.76 11.42 0.10
C SER A 85 -4.52 12.46 0.91
N ASN A 86 -4.16 12.66 2.19
CA ASN A 86 -4.79 13.70 3.01
C ASN A 86 -4.34 15.12 2.66
N ALA A 87 -3.11 15.31 2.18
CA ALA A 87 -2.56 16.64 1.88
C ALA A 87 -3.32 17.36 0.77
N VAL A 88 -4.05 16.63 -0.07
CA VAL A 88 -4.91 17.18 -1.13
C VAL A 88 -6.37 17.33 -0.71
N THR A 89 -6.75 16.88 0.49
CA THR A 89 -8.10 17.05 1.05
C THR A 89 -8.47 18.54 1.16
N GLY A 90 -9.58 18.93 0.53
CA GLY A 90 -10.05 20.32 0.51
C GLY A 90 -9.45 21.20 -0.58
N SER A 91 -8.52 20.69 -1.40
CA SER A 91 -7.93 21.42 -2.54
C SER A 91 -8.75 21.34 -3.85
N GLY A 92 -9.85 20.59 -3.86
CA GLY A 92 -10.64 20.32 -5.08
C GLY A 92 -9.98 19.36 -6.07
N LEU A 93 -8.70 19.00 -5.85
CA LEU A 93 -8.05 17.85 -6.48
C LEU A 93 -8.59 16.55 -5.85
N PHE A 94 -8.40 15.41 -6.51
CA PHE A 94 -8.89 14.08 -6.11
C PHE A 94 -8.38 13.64 -4.72
N ALA A 95 -8.98 14.19 -3.68
CA ALA A 95 -8.85 13.73 -2.32
C ALA A 95 -9.86 12.62 -2.10
N ASP A 96 -9.39 11.38 -2.07
CA ASP A 96 -10.22 10.26 -1.69
C ASP A 96 -10.00 9.95 -0.21
N LEU A 97 -10.93 10.43 0.62
CA LEU A 97 -10.92 10.16 2.05
C LEU A 97 -10.93 8.65 2.34
N ASN A 98 -11.48 7.83 1.45
CA ASN A 98 -11.46 6.37 1.60
C ASN A 98 -10.05 5.81 1.47
N VAL A 99 -9.23 6.34 0.55
CA VAL A 99 -7.82 5.94 0.40
C VAL A 99 -7.05 6.36 1.65
N THR A 100 -7.25 7.58 2.14
CA THR A 100 -6.62 8.05 3.39
C THR A 100 -6.97 7.13 4.57
N ILE A 101 -8.27 6.84 4.77
CA ILE A 101 -8.74 5.98 5.86
C ILE A 101 -8.19 4.55 5.72
N LEU A 102 -8.25 3.97 4.52
CA LEU A 102 -7.74 2.63 4.26
C LEU A 102 -6.27 2.51 4.62
N HIS A 103 -5.43 3.42 4.11
CA HIS A 103 -3.99 3.38 4.37
C HIS A 103 -3.67 3.67 5.84
N ALA A 104 -4.38 4.58 6.49
CA ALA A 104 -4.21 4.81 7.92
C ALA A 104 -4.51 3.53 8.74
N LEU A 105 -5.61 2.83 8.43
CA LEU A 105 -5.97 1.58 9.10
C LEU A 105 -4.94 0.47 8.86
N LEU A 106 -4.47 0.30 7.62
CA LEU A 106 -3.43 -0.67 7.29
C LEU A 106 -2.10 -0.34 8.01
N GLY A 107 -1.76 0.94 8.13
CA GLY A 107 -0.64 1.42 8.94
C GLY A 107 -0.80 1.02 10.41
N LEU A 108 -1.96 1.27 11.02
CA LEU A 108 -2.22 0.88 12.42
C LEU A 108 -2.13 -0.64 12.65
N VAL A 109 -2.71 -1.44 11.75
CA VAL A 109 -2.62 -2.91 11.82
C VAL A 109 -1.18 -3.38 11.69
N THR A 110 -0.39 -2.77 10.80
CA THR A 110 1.04 -3.07 10.65
C THR A 110 1.81 -2.69 11.91
N ALA A 111 1.56 -1.51 12.48
CA ALA A 111 2.19 -1.06 13.72
C ALA A 111 1.90 -2.03 14.87
N TYR A 112 0.67 -2.52 14.99
CA TYR A 112 0.31 -3.56 15.95
C TYR A 112 1.17 -4.83 15.77
N PHE A 113 1.28 -5.35 14.54
CA PHE A 113 2.09 -6.54 14.29
C PHE A 113 3.58 -6.30 14.52
N TRP A 114 4.10 -5.11 14.19
CA TRP A 114 5.49 -4.75 14.44
C TRP A 114 5.83 -4.68 15.92
N LEU A 115 4.99 -4.00 16.72
CA LEU A 115 5.17 -3.92 18.17
C LEU A 115 5.05 -5.30 18.82
N LYS A 116 4.09 -6.12 18.39
CA LYS A 116 3.93 -7.49 18.87
C LYS A 116 5.12 -8.39 18.50
N ASN A 117 5.73 -8.20 17.33
CA ASN A 117 6.90 -8.99 16.90
C ASN A 117 8.17 -8.68 17.72
N LYS A 118 8.19 -7.59 18.49
CA LYS A 118 9.32 -7.22 19.35
C LYS A 118 9.16 -7.69 20.81
N LEU A 119 8.00 -8.25 21.16
CA LEU A 119 7.64 -8.74 22.50
C LEU A 119 7.61 -10.27 22.49
#